data_AF-A0AA42YVF7-F1
#
_entry.id   AF-A0AA42YVF7-F1
#
_cell.length_a   1.000
_cell.length_b   1.000
_cell.length_c   1.000
_cell.angle_alpha   90.00
_cell.angle_beta   90.00
_cell.angle_gamma   90.00
#
_symmetry.space_group_name_H-M   'P 1'
#
loop_
_entity.id
_entity.type
_entity.pdbx_description
1 polymer ?
#
loop_
_entity_poly.entity_id
_entity_poly.type
_entity_poly.pdbx_seq_one_letter_code
_entity_poly.pdbx_strand_id
1 'polypeptide(L)'
;IPLPNLEAVGGSVTITNNDDVGPIPLPNLEAVGGSVTITNNDDVGPIPVTNLEAVGGSVTITNNVGLIPVTNLEAVGGSVTITNNDDVGPIPVTNLEAVGGSVTITNNDNCDDIDLGSLEAVGGSVSITDNQSLDTLNKRQRRRSRRRGRL
;
A
#
# COMPACT_ATOMS: atom_id res chain seq x y z
N ILE A 1 7.33 -18.17 4.21
CA ILE A 1 8.82 -18.35 4.18
C ILE A 1 9.48 -17.06 4.68
N PRO A 2 10.28 -17.07 5.76
CA PRO A 2 10.94 -15.86 6.23
C PRO A 2 12.26 -15.58 5.49
N LEU A 3 12.49 -14.32 5.11
CA LEU A 3 13.74 -13.85 4.50
C LEU A 3 14.37 -12.74 5.38
N PRO A 4 14.82 -13.06 6.61
CA PRO A 4 15.17 -12.06 7.60
C PRO A 4 16.48 -11.31 7.31
N ASN A 5 17.30 -11.77 6.36
CA ASN A 5 18.56 -11.10 6.01
C ASN A 5 18.52 -10.46 4.62
N LEU A 6 17.36 -10.45 3.96
CA LEU A 6 17.23 -9.86 2.64
C LEU A 6 17.06 -8.34 2.80
N GLU A 7 18.12 -7.59 2.52
CA GLU A 7 18.15 -6.13 2.69
C GLU A 7 17.85 -5.39 1.38
N ALA A 8 18.33 -5.90 0.24
CA ALA A 8 18.11 -5.28 -1.05
C ALA A 8 17.94 -6.29 -2.17
N VAL A 9 17.14 -5.92 -3.17
CA VAL A 9 16.98 -6.69 -4.42
C VAL A 9 17.30 -5.77 -5.59
N GLY A 10 18.36 -6.06 -6.34
CA GLY A 10 18.71 -5.25 -7.52
C GLY A 10 17.72 -5.37 -8.69
N GLY A 11 16.96 -6.47 -8.73
CA GLY A 11 15.87 -6.71 -9.68
C GLY A 11 14.50 -6.41 -9.08
N SER A 12 13.48 -7.17 -9.51
CA SER A 12 12.12 -7.06 -9.01
C SER A 12 11.82 -8.08 -7.91
N VAL A 13 10.88 -7.73 -7.03
CA VAL A 13 10.25 -8.67 -6.09
C VAL A 13 8.86 -9.01 -6.61
N THR A 14 8.56 -10.29 -6.73
CA THR A 14 7.26 -10.77 -7.22
C THR A 14 6.71 -11.85 -6.29
N ILE A 15 5.53 -11.61 -5.73
CA ILE A 15 4.79 -12.54 -4.87
C ILE A 15 3.41 -12.70 -5.51
N THR A 16 3.23 -13.79 -6.26
CA THR A 16 2.02 -13.99 -7.06
C THR A 16 1.49 -15.41 -6.96
N ASN A 17 0.18 -15.58 -6.79
CA ASN A 17 -0.52 -16.88 -6.71
C ASN A 17 0.02 -17.78 -5.58
N ASN A 18 0.24 -17.22 -4.39
CA ASN A 18 0.75 -17.96 -3.23
C ASN A 18 -0.34 -18.23 -2.18
N ASP A 19 -1.39 -18.93 -2.57
CA ASP A 19 -2.43 -19.36 -1.64
C ASP A 19 -1.88 -20.46 -0.70
N ASP A 20 -2.27 -20.43 0.58
CA ASP A 20 -1.92 -21.42 1.61
C ASP A 20 -0.42 -21.58 1.96
N VAL A 21 0.48 -20.72 1.46
CA VAL A 21 1.93 -20.84 1.77
C VAL A 21 2.32 -20.26 3.13
N GLY A 22 1.39 -19.55 3.79
CA GLY A 22 1.61 -18.82 5.03
C GLY A 22 2.52 -17.60 4.90
N PRO A 23 2.78 -16.87 6.01
CA PRO A 23 3.37 -15.54 5.96
C PRO A 23 4.73 -15.48 5.24
N ILE A 24 4.94 -14.39 4.49
CA ILE A 24 6.19 -14.10 3.78
C ILE A 24 6.76 -12.77 4.33
N PRO A 25 7.35 -12.78 5.54
CA PRO A 25 7.91 -11.57 6.11
C PRO A 25 9.22 -11.18 5.43
N LEU A 26 9.30 -9.91 5.05
CA LEU A 26 10.48 -9.24 4.47
C LEU A 26 10.90 -8.08 5.39
N PRO A 27 11.23 -8.35 6.67
CA PRO A 27 11.31 -7.31 7.69
C PRO A 27 12.48 -6.35 7.50
N ASN A 28 13.53 -6.78 6.81
CA ASN A 28 14.75 -6.00 6.60
C ASN A 28 14.92 -5.53 5.16
N LEU A 29 13.95 -5.79 4.27
CA LEU A 29 14.06 -5.35 2.88
C LEU A 29 13.88 -3.83 2.81
N GLU A 30 14.94 -3.12 2.45
CA GLU A 30 15.01 -1.66 2.41
C GLU A 30 14.86 -1.10 0.99
N ALA A 31 15.35 -1.81 -0.04
CA ALA A 31 15.36 -1.32 -1.40
C ALA A 31 15.10 -2.39 -2.47
N VAL A 32 14.33 -2.02 -3.49
CA VAL A 32 14.11 -2.83 -4.71
C VAL A 32 14.44 -1.99 -5.94
N GLY A 33 15.45 -2.40 -6.71
CA GLY A 33 15.88 -1.67 -7.92
C GLY A 33 14.87 -1.74 -9.06
N GLY A 34 14.14 -2.85 -9.16
CA GLY A 34 13.04 -3.06 -10.10
C GLY A 34 11.67 -2.73 -9.49
N SER A 35 10.66 -3.50 -9.87
CA SER A 35 9.29 -3.33 -9.38
C SER A 35 8.99 -4.26 -8.20
N VAL A 36 8.03 -3.88 -7.37
CA VAL A 36 7.39 -4.77 -6.38
C VAL A 36 6.01 -5.12 -6.89
N THR A 37 5.73 -6.41 -7.03
CA THR A 37 4.44 -6.92 -7.51
C THR A 37 3.93 -7.98 -6.54
N ILE A 38 2.79 -7.71 -5.90
CA ILE A 38 2.12 -8.60 -4.97
C ILE A 38 0.68 -8.78 -5.47
N THR A 39 0.38 -9.94 -6.06
CA THR A 39 -0.91 -10.12 -6.76
C THR A 39 -1.52 -11.50 -6.60
N ASN A 40 -2.84 -11.59 -6.47
CA ASN A 40 -3.58 -12.86 -6.38
C ASN A 40 -3.02 -13.74 -5.24
N ASN A 41 -3.03 -13.24 -4.01
CA ASN A 41 -2.68 -14.04 -2.84
C ASN A 41 -3.85 -14.01 -1.87
N ASP A 42 -4.72 -15.02 -1.96
CA ASP A 42 -6.03 -15.05 -1.28
C ASP A 42 -5.96 -15.68 0.12
N ASP A 43 -4.88 -16.41 0.44
CA ASP A 43 -4.66 -16.97 1.79
C ASP A 43 -3.17 -17.09 2.18
N VAL A 44 -2.37 -16.08 1.83
CA VAL A 44 -0.92 -16.05 2.16
C VAL A 44 -0.65 -15.60 3.61
N GLY A 45 -1.64 -15.04 4.29
CA GLY A 45 -1.43 -14.33 5.55
C GLY A 45 -0.63 -13.03 5.36
N PRO A 46 -0.09 -12.41 6.43
CA PRO A 46 0.57 -11.12 6.31
C PRO A 46 1.89 -11.19 5.52
N ILE A 47 2.11 -10.20 4.64
CA ILE A 47 3.37 -9.95 3.94
C ILE A 47 3.93 -8.62 4.44
N PRO A 48 4.53 -8.56 5.65
CA PRO A 48 5.10 -7.33 6.16
C PRO A 48 6.37 -6.96 5.40
N VAL A 49 6.36 -5.77 4.82
CA VAL A 49 7.49 -5.14 4.11
C VAL A 49 7.75 -3.77 4.74
N THR A 50 7.98 -3.77 6.06
CA THR A 50 7.90 -2.56 6.88
C THR A 50 9.07 -1.61 6.70
N ASN A 51 10.23 -2.09 6.28
CA ASN A 51 11.44 -1.29 6.12
C ASN A 51 11.70 -0.85 4.68
N LEU A 52 10.83 -1.20 3.72
CA LEU A 52 11.07 -0.86 2.32
C LEU A 52 10.90 0.65 2.13
N GLU A 53 12.00 1.34 1.83
CA GLU A 53 12.08 2.80 1.67
C GLU A 53 11.94 3.20 0.20
N ALA A 54 12.54 2.44 -0.72
CA ALA A 54 12.61 2.83 -2.13
C ALA A 54 12.36 1.68 -3.11
N VAL A 55 11.59 1.99 -4.15
CA VAL A 55 11.35 1.11 -5.31
C VAL A 55 11.70 1.87 -6.60
N GLY A 56 12.68 1.38 -7.35
CA GLY A 56 13.10 2.01 -8.61
C GLY A 56 12.06 1.91 -9.72
N GLY A 57 11.29 0.82 -9.73
CA GLY A 57 10.18 0.58 -10.65
C GLY A 57 8.82 0.98 -10.06
N SER A 58 7.79 0.21 -10.39
CA SER A 58 6.42 0.41 -9.90
C SER A 58 6.13 -0.47 -8.68
N VAL A 59 5.18 -0.04 -7.86
CA VAL A 59 4.57 -0.86 -6.81
C VAL A 59 3.16 -1.24 -7.25
N THR A 60 2.88 -2.54 -7.31
CA THR A 60 1.57 -3.07 -7.70
C THR A 60 1.11 -4.09 -6.67
N ILE A 61 0.00 -3.78 -5.99
CA ILE A 61 -0.65 -4.63 -4.98
C ILE A 61 -2.09 -4.85 -5.43
N THR A 62 -2.43 -6.04 -5.92
CA THR A 62 -3.74 -6.28 -6.56
C THR A 62 -4.34 -7.64 -6.27
N ASN A 63 -5.64 -7.70 -5.96
CA ASN A 63 -6.35 -8.94 -5.67
C ASN A 63 -5.65 -9.76 -4.57
N ASN A 64 -5.44 -9.18 -3.39
CA ASN A 64 -4.92 -9.92 -2.25
C ASN A 64 -5.94 -9.90 -1.11
N VAL A 65 -5.96 -10.96 -0.32
CA VAL A 65 -6.76 -11.07 0.89
C VAL A 65 -5.81 -11.10 2.09
N GLY A 66 -5.97 -10.13 3.00
CA GLY A 66 -5.16 -10.00 4.21
C GLY A 66 -4.17 -8.83 4.22
N LEU A 67 -3.51 -8.65 5.37
CA LEU A 67 -2.72 -7.46 5.70
C LEU A 67 -1.38 -7.42 4.95
N ILE A 68 -1.14 -6.37 4.16
CA ILE A 68 0.14 -6.11 3.48
C ILE A 68 0.69 -4.74 3.92
N PRO A 69 1.38 -4.65 5.07
CA PRO A 69 1.93 -3.38 5.54
C PRO A 69 3.27 -3.08 4.85
N VAL A 70 3.35 -1.90 4.23
CA VAL A 70 4.51 -1.33 3.53
C VAL A 70 4.78 0.07 4.08
N THR A 71 5.10 0.16 5.37
CA THR A 71 4.92 1.40 6.14
C THR A 71 5.96 2.49 5.89
N ASN A 72 7.17 2.14 5.45
CA ASN A 72 8.28 3.09 5.32
C ASN A 72 8.56 3.49 3.86
N LEU A 73 7.66 3.18 2.92
CA LEU A 73 7.91 3.49 1.51
C LEU A 73 7.87 5.00 1.28
N GLU A 74 9.02 5.57 0.93
CA GLU A 74 9.23 7.00 0.71
C GLU A 74 9.19 7.36 -0.78
N ALA A 75 9.80 6.54 -1.64
CA ALA A 75 9.96 6.86 -3.05
C ALA A 75 9.66 5.69 -4.00
N VAL A 76 8.92 5.99 -5.07
CA VAL A 76 8.64 5.05 -6.17
C VAL A 76 8.98 5.71 -7.50
N GLY A 77 9.91 5.13 -8.26
CA GLY A 77 10.30 5.68 -9.56
C GLY A 77 9.22 5.55 -10.63
N GLY A 78 8.39 4.51 -10.54
CA GLY A 78 7.23 4.25 -11.40
C GLY A 78 5.91 4.71 -10.79
N SER A 79 4.86 3.92 -11.02
CA SER A 79 3.52 4.17 -10.48
C SER A 79 3.27 3.33 -9.22
N VAL A 80 2.36 3.81 -8.37
CA VAL A 80 1.79 3.05 -7.26
C VAL A 80 0.37 2.66 -7.64
N THR A 81 0.06 1.36 -7.61
CA THR A 81 -1.27 0.83 -7.92
C THR A 81 -1.69 -0.16 -6.84
N ILE A 82 -2.77 0.16 -6.14
CA ILE A 82 -3.32 -0.64 -5.05
C ILE A 82 -4.81 -0.86 -5.35
N THR A 83 -5.18 -2.08 -5.73
CA THR A 83 -6.53 -2.33 -6.30
C THR A 83 -7.12 -3.67 -5.87
N ASN A 84 -8.42 -3.70 -5.56
CA ASN A 84 -9.15 -4.94 -5.24
C ASN A 84 -8.51 -5.75 -4.10
N ASN A 85 -8.01 -5.12 -3.05
CA ASN A 85 -7.48 -5.86 -1.91
C ASN A 85 -8.51 -5.89 -0.79
N ASP A 86 -8.88 -7.09 -0.35
CA ASP A 86 -9.82 -7.32 0.75
C ASP A 86 -9.01 -7.47 2.06
N ASP A 87 -9.41 -6.78 3.13
CA ASP A 87 -8.73 -6.81 4.44
C ASP A 87 -7.24 -6.38 4.46
N VAL A 88 -6.86 -5.45 3.58
CA VAL A 88 -5.49 -4.88 3.54
C VAL A 88 -5.09 -4.07 4.78
N GLY A 89 -6.04 -3.74 5.66
CA GLY A 89 -5.85 -2.76 6.72
C GLY A 89 -5.61 -1.34 6.17
N PRO A 90 -4.95 -0.44 6.93
CA PRO A 90 -4.56 0.87 6.43
C PRO A 90 -3.64 0.71 5.23
N ILE A 91 -3.94 1.42 4.13
CA ILE A 91 -3.05 1.40 2.97
C ILE A 91 -1.78 2.16 3.35
N PRO A 92 -0.61 1.50 3.30
CA PRO A 92 0.60 1.98 3.95
C PRO A 92 1.36 2.95 3.04
N VAL A 93 0.77 4.12 2.81
CA VAL A 93 1.32 5.18 1.94
C VAL A 93 1.62 6.48 2.71
N THR A 94 1.56 6.42 4.05
CA THR A 94 1.74 7.57 4.94
C THR A 94 3.09 8.28 4.77
N ASN A 95 4.15 7.52 4.50
CA ASN A 95 5.50 8.04 4.32
C ASN A 95 5.87 8.28 2.85
N LEU A 96 4.96 8.04 1.90
CA LEU A 96 5.24 8.16 0.49
C LEU A 96 5.39 9.64 0.10
N GLU A 97 6.61 10.06 -0.23
CA GLU A 97 6.97 11.43 -0.55
C GLU A 97 6.92 11.71 -2.06
N ALA A 98 7.40 10.76 -2.88
CA ALA A 98 7.55 10.96 -4.31
C ALA A 98 7.17 9.73 -5.16
N VAL A 99 6.41 9.98 -6.23
CA VAL A 99 6.04 8.99 -7.24
C VAL A 99 6.33 9.53 -8.63
N GLY A 100 7.20 8.86 -9.39
CA GLY A 100 7.54 9.29 -10.75
C GLY A 100 6.38 9.16 -11.74
N GLY A 101 5.47 8.22 -11.51
CA GLY A 101 4.26 7.98 -12.29
C GLY A 101 2.99 8.47 -11.59
N SER A 102 1.94 7.65 -11.65
CA SER A 102 0.64 7.95 -11.03
C SER A 102 0.45 7.16 -9.73
N VAL A 103 -0.40 7.67 -8.86
CA VAL A 103 -0.92 6.94 -7.69
C VAL A 103 -2.37 6.56 -7.98
N THR A 104 -2.69 5.27 -7.90
CA THR A 104 -4.05 4.76 -8.12
C THR A 104 -4.42 3.80 -6.99
N ILE A 105 -5.46 4.17 -6.24
CA ILE A 105 -5.98 3.38 -5.14
C ILE A 105 -7.49 3.18 -5.33
N THR A 106 -7.89 1.98 -5.73
CA THR A 106 -9.27 1.71 -6.18
C THR A 106 -9.82 0.41 -5.62
N ASN A 107 -11.08 0.38 -5.21
CA ASN A 107 -11.76 -0.86 -4.80
C ASN A 107 -11.06 -1.60 -3.65
N ASN A 108 -10.58 -0.88 -2.63
CA ASN A 108 -10.07 -1.46 -1.38
C ASN A 108 -11.09 -1.17 -0.27
N ASP A 109 -12.23 -1.86 -0.33
CA ASP A 109 -13.44 -1.47 0.40
C ASP A 109 -13.33 -1.56 1.93
N ASN A 110 -12.43 -2.40 2.44
CA ASN A 110 -12.16 -2.54 3.88
C ASN A 110 -11.06 -1.59 4.40
N CYS A 111 -10.44 -0.80 3.51
CA CYS A 111 -9.49 0.23 3.91
C CYS A 111 -10.26 1.42 4.52
N ASP A 112 -10.05 1.68 5.81
CA ASP A 112 -10.70 2.77 6.52
C ASP A 112 -9.87 4.07 6.59
N ASP A 113 -8.58 3.98 6.26
CA ASP A 113 -7.66 5.13 6.24
C ASP A 113 -6.67 5.09 5.05
N ILE A 114 -6.53 6.23 4.38
CA ILE A 114 -5.51 6.47 3.35
C ILE A 114 -4.90 7.83 3.68
N ASP A 115 -3.66 7.81 4.17
CA ASP A 115 -2.90 9.02 4.46
C ASP A 115 -1.83 9.23 3.40
N LEU A 116 -1.95 10.31 2.63
CA LEU A 116 -0.96 10.79 1.66
C LEU A 116 -0.39 12.15 2.10
N GLY A 117 -0.41 12.45 3.41
CA GLY A 117 0.01 13.74 3.95
C GLY A 117 1.47 14.11 3.66
N SER A 118 2.32 13.10 3.46
CA SER A 118 3.73 13.26 3.10
C SER A 118 3.98 13.35 1.59
N LEU A 119 2.97 13.11 0.75
CA LEU A 119 3.15 13.06 -0.70
C LEU A 119 3.37 14.46 -1.28
N GLU A 120 4.61 14.75 -1.64
CA GLU A 120 5.04 16.05 -2.16
C GLU A 120 5.03 16.12 -3.69
N ALA A 121 5.34 15.00 -4.36
CA ALA A 121 5.52 14.97 -5.81
C ALA A 121 4.91 13.73 -6.48
N VAL A 122 4.14 13.98 -7.55
CA VAL A 122 3.61 12.94 -8.44
C VAL A 122 3.80 13.38 -9.87
N GLY A 123 4.48 12.57 -10.69
CA GLY A 123 4.72 12.89 -12.10
C GLY A 123 3.45 12.77 -12.96
N GLY A 124 2.50 11.94 -12.55
CA GLY A 124 1.21 11.71 -13.18
C GLY A 124 0.04 12.25 -12.35
N SER A 125 -0.98 11.41 -12.16
CA SER A 125 -2.20 11.75 -11.44
C SER A 125 -2.33 10.97 -10.13
N VAL A 126 -3.00 11.56 -9.14
CA VAL A 126 -3.50 10.84 -7.96
C VAL A 126 -4.97 10.53 -8.16
N SER A 127 -5.34 9.25 -8.08
CA SER A 127 -6.72 8.77 -8.18
C SER A 127 -7.03 7.83 -7.02
N ILE A 128 -8.06 8.19 -6.23
CA ILE A 128 -8.57 7.40 -5.12
C ILE A 128 -10.08 7.27 -5.32
N THR A 129 -10.55 6.08 -5.71
CA THR A 129 -11.96 5.84 -6.06
C THR A 129 -12.46 4.54 -5.46
N ASP A 130 -13.77 4.43 -5.25
CA ASP A 130 -14.40 3.15 -4.87
C ASP A 130 -13.77 2.49 -3.63
N ASN A 131 -13.38 3.27 -2.61
CA ASN A 131 -12.92 2.72 -1.32
C ASN A 131 -14.02 2.99 -0.27
N GLN A 132 -14.99 2.08 -0.15
CA GLN A 132 -16.26 2.34 0.55
C GLN A 132 -16.09 2.70 2.02
N SER A 133 -15.24 2.00 2.79
CA SER A 133 -15.07 2.26 4.22
C SER A 133 -14.50 3.65 4.50
N LEU A 134 -13.52 4.10 3.71
CA LEU A 134 -12.97 5.46 3.77
C LEU A 134 -14.04 6.55 3.59
N ASP A 135 -14.96 6.37 2.64
CA ASP A 135 -16.05 7.34 2.40
C ASP A 135 -17.00 7.41 3.61
N THR A 136 -17.29 6.27 4.25
CA THR A 136 -18.14 6.26 5.46
C THR A 136 -17.49 6.93 6.66
N LEU A 137 -16.18 6.78 6.87
CA LEU A 137 -15.43 7.40 7.98
C LEU A 137 -15.37 8.93 7.81
N ASN A 138 -15.03 9.40 6.61
CA ASN A 138 -15.01 10.82 6.26
C ASN A 138 -16.38 11.49 6.47
N LYS A 139 -17.47 10.81 6.08
CA LYS A 139 -18.85 11.27 6.32
C LYS A 139 -19.17 11.35 7.83
N ARG A 140 -18.72 10.40 8.65
CA ARG A 140 -18.92 10.40 10.12
C ARG A 140 -18.14 11.53 10.81
N GLN A 141 -16.89 11.77 10.43
CA GLN A 141 -16.07 12.86 10.98
C GLN A 141 -16.63 14.25 10.64
N ARG A 142 -17.07 14.47 9.38
CA ARG A 142 -17.76 15.70 8.95
C ARG A 142 -19.06 15.99 9.71
N ARG A 143 -19.81 14.95 10.09
CA ARG A 143 -21.01 15.09 10.91
C ARG A 143 -20.71 15.47 12.36
N ARG A 144 -19.55 15.09 12.90
CA ARG A 144 -19.12 15.44 14.26
C ARG A 144 -18.55 16.86 14.35
N SER A 145 -17.81 17.34 13.36
CA SER A 145 -17.28 18.72 13.35
C SER A 145 -18.39 19.78 13.26
N ARG A 146 -19.44 19.52 12.46
CA ARG A 146 -20.62 20.40 12.35
C ARG A 146 -21.45 20.54 13.63
N ARG A 147 -21.35 19.59 14.57
CA ARG A 147 -22.04 19.65 15.87
C ARG A 147 -21.25 20.43 16.94
N ARG A 148 -19.95 20.67 16.74
CA ARG A 148 -19.10 21.41 17.69
C ARG A 148 -18.98 22.92 17.39
N GLY A 149 -19.33 23.37 16.19
CA GLY A 149 -19.31 24.80 15.81
C GLY A 149 -20.58 25.59 16.12
N ARG A 150 -21.41 25.12 17.07
CA ARG A 150 -22.67 25.78 17.46
C ARG A 150 -22.74 25.88 18.98
N LEU A 151 -21.82 26.66 19.57
CA LEU A 151 -21.81 27.14 20.95
C LEU A 151 -21.23 28.56 20.95
#